data_AF-A0A9J7LP70-F1
#
_entry.id   AF-A0A9J7LP70-F1
#
_cell.length_a   1.000
_cell.length_b   1.000
_cell.length_c   1.000
_cell.angle_alpha   90.00
_cell.angle_beta   90.00
_cell.angle_gamma   90.00
#
_symmetry.space_group_name_H-M   'P 1'
#
loop_
_entity.id
_entity.type
_entity.pdbx_description
1 polymer ?
#
loop_
_entity_poly.entity_id
_entity_poly.type
_entity_poly.pdbx_seq_one_letter_code
_entity_poly.pdbx_strand_id
1 'polypeptide(L)'
;LLPGIPDGRGLRAKCWKILLNYLPPLTTDWTDFLKKQRALYQQLLEELIITPGKQGSGTSREDVTFADHPLNPNPDSQWSQYFKDNDVLLQIDKDVRRLCPDISFFQQATDHPCERLVNADSGIETLRKRVEHTILKAANVGKNRLGITVTNSTRRKFAVEEYETLPEGQEAHWEVVERVLFLYAKLNPGQGYVQVRLVCLFVCLLP
;
A
#
# COMPACT_ATOMS: atom_id res chain seq x y z
N LEU A 1 -14.13 33.87 -13.63
CA LEU A 1 -13.46 32.55 -13.58
C LEU A 1 -11.96 32.79 -13.73
N LEU A 2 -11.14 32.31 -12.80
CA LEU A 2 -9.69 32.40 -12.97
C LEU A 2 -9.30 31.54 -14.19
N PRO A 3 -8.46 32.05 -15.12
CA PRO A 3 -7.94 31.22 -16.21
C PRO A 3 -7.15 30.05 -15.59
N GLY A 4 -7.41 28.83 -16.06
CA GLY A 4 -6.76 27.62 -15.54
C GLY A 4 -5.24 27.65 -15.64
N ILE A 5 -4.56 26.77 -14.90
CA ILE A 5 -3.10 26.67 -14.95
C ILE A 5 -2.69 25.99 -16.27
N PRO A 6 -1.76 26.59 -17.06
CA PRO A 6 -1.29 25.98 -18.30
C PRO A 6 -0.59 24.64 -18.10
N ASP A 7 -0.82 23.71 -19.02
CA ASP A 7 -0.18 22.40 -19.03
C ASP A 7 1.18 22.50 -19.75
N GLY A 8 2.27 22.56 -18.98
CA GLY A 8 3.63 22.60 -19.52
C GLY A 8 4.73 22.79 -18.47
N ARG A 9 5.91 22.18 -18.68
CA ARG A 9 7.12 22.31 -17.85
C ARG A 9 6.92 22.04 -16.34
N GLY A 10 5.96 21.17 -15.99
CA GLY A 10 5.64 20.86 -14.59
C GLY A 10 5.06 22.04 -13.79
N LEU A 11 4.58 23.09 -14.46
CA LEU A 11 3.99 24.27 -13.82
C LEU A 11 2.74 23.89 -13.03
N ARG A 12 1.87 23.08 -13.62
CA ARG A 12 0.67 22.53 -12.96
C ARG A 12 1.02 21.89 -11.62
N ALA A 13 1.97 20.96 -11.60
CA ALA A 13 2.40 20.29 -10.38
C ALA A 13 2.95 21.27 -9.32
N LYS A 14 3.73 22.28 -9.72
CA LYS A 14 4.24 23.31 -8.79
C LYS A 14 3.12 24.19 -8.25
N CYS A 15 2.22 24.64 -9.10
CA CYS A 15 1.07 25.46 -8.73
C CYS A 15 0.16 24.71 -7.76
N TRP A 16 -0.17 23.44 -8.02
CA TRP A 16 -0.96 22.63 -7.09
C TRP A 16 -0.29 22.46 -5.74
N LYS A 17 1.03 22.24 -5.70
CA LYS A 17 1.78 22.15 -4.44
C LYS A 17 1.71 23.44 -3.62
N ILE A 18 1.70 24.61 -4.26
CA ILE A 18 1.56 25.89 -3.56
C ILE A 18 0.10 26.10 -3.13
N LEU A 19 -0.87 25.86 -4.02
CA LEU A 19 -2.30 26.06 -3.76
C LEU A 19 -2.84 25.14 -2.66
N LEU A 20 -2.30 23.93 -2.55
CA LEU A 20 -2.59 22.98 -1.47
C LEU A 20 -1.75 23.23 -0.21
N ASN A 21 -1.00 24.33 -0.18
CA ASN A 21 -0.14 24.72 0.94
C ASN A 21 0.90 23.65 1.32
N TYR A 22 1.34 22.85 0.35
CA TYR A 22 2.38 21.85 0.53
C TYR A 22 3.78 22.49 0.45
N LEU A 23 4.04 23.34 -0.54
CA LEU A 23 5.31 24.07 -0.64
C LEU A 23 5.23 25.43 0.05
N PRO A 24 6.30 25.88 0.73
CA PRO A 24 6.34 27.22 1.30
C PRO A 24 6.31 28.30 0.20
N PRO A 25 5.84 29.52 0.50
CA PRO A 25 5.72 30.58 -0.51
C PRO A 25 7.06 31.01 -1.11
N LEU A 26 8.13 30.94 -0.31
CA LEU A 26 9.47 31.34 -0.72
C LEU A 26 10.21 30.17 -1.37
N THR A 27 10.64 30.36 -2.63
CA THR A 27 11.27 29.32 -3.44
C THR A 27 12.64 28.88 -2.94
N THR A 28 13.35 29.72 -2.18
CA THR A 28 14.67 29.40 -1.61
C THR A 28 14.60 28.26 -0.61
N ASP A 29 13.46 28.11 0.06
CA ASP A 29 13.28 27.16 1.15
C ASP A 29 12.84 25.77 0.64
N TRP A 30 12.51 25.67 -0.65
CA TRP A 30 11.90 24.47 -1.23
C TRP A 30 12.79 23.25 -1.12
N THR A 31 14.09 23.39 -1.37
CA THR A 31 15.03 22.26 -1.37
C THR A 31 15.11 21.62 0.01
N ASP A 32 15.35 22.41 1.04
CA ASP A 32 15.45 21.93 2.42
C ASP A 32 14.12 21.43 2.95
N PHE A 33 13.03 22.13 2.62
CA PHE A 33 11.69 21.69 2.99
C PHE A 33 11.35 20.33 2.38
N LEU A 34 11.54 20.15 1.07
CA LEU A 34 11.28 18.88 0.39
C LEU A 34 12.17 17.76 0.93
N LYS A 35 13.44 18.05 1.28
CA LYS A 35 14.33 17.07 1.92
C LYS A 35 13.76 16.61 3.26
N LYS A 36 13.31 17.54 4.11
CA LYS A 36 12.67 17.23 5.40
C LYS A 36 11.38 16.43 5.22
N GLN A 37 10.51 16.83 4.30
CA GLN A 37 9.26 16.10 4.02
C GLN A 37 9.51 14.68 3.52
N ARG A 38 10.49 14.48 2.64
CA ARG A 38 10.86 13.13 2.16
C ARG A 38 11.45 12.28 3.27
N ALA A 39 12.29 12.84 4.16
CA ALA A 39 12.82 12.13 5.30
C ALA A 39 11.71 11.71 6.27
N LEU A 40 10.78 12.62 6.59
CA LEU A 40 9.60 12.32 7.40
C LEU A 40 8.77 11.21 6.77
N TYR A 41 8.55 11.27 5.46
CA TYR A 41 7.83 10.23 4.74
C TYR A 41 8.48 8.85 4.89
N GLN A 42 9.81 8.75 4.82
CA GLN A 42 10.53 7.50 5.05
C GLN A 42 10.36 6.99 6.49
N GLN A 43 10.45 7.87 7.49
CA GLN A 43 10.22 7.51 8.88
C GLN A 43 8.79 6.97 9.10
N LEU A 44 7.79 7.61 8.50
CA LEU A 44 6.40 7.15 8.57
C LEU A 44 6.22 5.75 7.95
N LEU A 45 6.94 5.44 6.88
CA LEU A 45 6.92 4.09 6.30
C LEU A 45 7.49 3.04 7.27
N GLU A 46 8.51 3.40 8.05
CA GLU A 46 9.12 2.51 9.05
C GLU A 46 8.21 2.25 10.23
N GLU A 47 7.55 3.30 10.73
CA GLU A 47 6.71 3.22 11.92
C GLU A 47 5.33 2.61 11.63
N LEU A 48 4.73 2.92 10.48
CA LEU A 48 3.33 2.60 10.21
C LEU A 48 3.11 1.27 9.47
N ILE A 49 4.12 0.78 8.72
CA ILE A 49 4.04 -0.50 8.02
C ILE A 49 4.61 -1.59 8.93
N ILE A 50 3.72 -2.23 9.68
CA ILE A 50 4.09 -3.33 10.58
C ILE A 50 4.39 -4.61 9.79
N THR A 51 5.49 -5.27 10.16
CA THR A 51 5.81 -6.64 9.72
C THR A 51 6.06 -7.49 10.98
N PRO A 52 5.01 -8.14 11.53
CA PRO A 52 5.14 -8.88 12.78
C PRO A 52 6.06 -10.10 12.59
N GLY A 53 6.75 -10.51 13.66
CA GLY A 53 7.70 -11.64 13.64
C GLY A 53 9.13 -11.32 13.19
N LYS A 54 9.41 -10.12 12.66
CA LYS A 54 10.78 -9.69 12.32
C LYS A 54 11.59 -9.17 13.50
N GLN A 55 10.94 -8.48 14.44
CA GLN A 55 11.57 -7.86 15.62
C GLN A 55 12.04 -8.87 16.69
N GLY A 56 11.83 -10.18 16.49
CA GLY A 56 12.11 -11.26 17.46
C GLY A 56 12.82 -12.49 16.90
N SER A 57 13.49 -12.39 15.74
CA SER A 57 14.26 -13.53 15.18
C SER A 57 15.57 -13.84 15.91
N GLY A 58 15.77 -13.28 17.11
CA GLY A 58 16.98 -13.42 17.91
C GLY A 58 16.97 -14.66 18.80
N THR A 59 17.38 -15.80 18.26
CA THR A 59 18.15 -16.89 18.92
C THR A 59 17.74 -17.46 20.30
N SER A 60 16.63 -17.06 20.91
CA SER A 60 16.19 -17.57 22.22
C SER A 60 14.80 -18.19 22.12
N ARG A 61 14.59 -19.31 22.81
CA ARG A 61 13.27 -19.97 22.90
C ARG A 61 12.37 -19.09 23.78
N GLU A 62 11.80 -18.06 23.17
CA GLU A 62 10.85 -17.18 23.81
C GLU A 62 9.56 -17.96 24.10
N ASP A 63 9.05 -17.83 25.32
CA ASP A 63 7.82 -18.48 25.73
C ASP A 63 6.65 -17.91 24.91
N VAL A 64 6.05 -18.78 24.08
CA VAL A 64 4.93 -18.45 23.18
C VAL A 64 3.71 -17.89 23.90
N THR A 65 3.61 -18.07 25.22
CA THR A 65 2.52 -17.47 26.02
C THR A 65 2.64 -15.95 26.20
N PHE A 66 3.85 -15.39 26.10
CA PHE A 66 4.11 -13.95 26.25
C PHE A 66 4.62 -13.30 24.96
N ALA A 67 5.08 -14.09 23.99
CA ALA A 67 5.50 -13.60 22.69
C ALA A 67 4.31 -13.19 21.83
N ASP A 68 4.48 -12.14 21.02
CA ASP A 68 3.45 -11.70 20.09
C ASP A 68 3.33 -12.68 18.91
N HIS A 69 2.13 -13.23 18.65
CA HIS A 69 1.92 -14.29 17.67
C HIS A 69 0.59 -14.12 16.90
N PRO A 70 0.41 -14.76 15.72
CA PRO A 70 -0.77 -14.57 14.86
C PRO A 70 -2.12 -14.89 15.49
N LEU A 71 -2.13 -15.63 16.61
CA LEU A 71 -3.34 -16.05 17.32
C LEU A 71 -3.47 -15.33 18.66
N ASN A 72 -2.64 -14.33 18.93
CA ASN A 72 -2.67 -13.61 20.19
C ASN A 72 -3.99 -12.82 20.29
N PRO A 73 -4.82 -13.07 21.32
CA PRO A 73 -6.11 -12.40 21.45
C PRO A 73 -6.00 -10.95 21.92
N ASN A 74 -4.81 -10.48 22.30
CA ASN A 74 -4.60 -9.11 22.75
C ASN A 74 -4.88 -8.12 21.60
N PRO A 75 -5.81 -7.17 21.75
CA PRO A 75 -6.10 -6.18 20.71
C PRO A 75 -4.89 -5.31 20.33
N ASP A 76 -3.93 -5.14 21.24
CA ASP A 76 -2.72 -4.33 21.08
C ASP A 76 -1.54 -5.13 20.47
N SER A 77 -1.76 -6.40 20.13
CA SER A 77 -0.80 -7.24 19.39
C SER A 77 -0.47 -6.62 18.02
N GLN A 78 0.80 -6.70 17.60
CA GLN A 78 1.21 -6.31 16.25
C GLN A 78 0.55 -7.20 15.19
N TRP A 79 0.27 -8.47 15.50
CA TRP A 79 -0.51 -9.35 14.63
C TRP A 79 -1.96 -8.91 14.51
N SER A 80 -2.62 -8.55 15.62
CA SER A 80 -3.96 -7.95 15.59
C SER A 80 -4.00 -6.70 14.71
N GLN A 81 -3.02 -5.80 14.86
CA GLN A 81 -2.91 -4.62 14.00
C GLN A 81 -2.59 -4.98 12.54
N TYR A 82 -1.71 -5.94 12.29
CA TYR A 82 -1.36 -6.40 10.94
C TYR A 82 -2.58 -6.93 10.18
N PHE A 83 -3.45 -7.70 10.83
CA PHE A 83 -4.68 -8.20 10.19
C PHE A 83 -5.68 -7.08 9.91
N LYS A 84 -5.88 -6.15 10.86
CA LYS A 84 -6.72 -4.95 10.63
C LYS A 84 -6.17 -4.11 9.47
N ASP A 85 -4.86 -3.96 9.38
CA ASP A 85 -4.20 -3.26 8.29
C ASP A 85 -4.43 -3.96 6.95
N ASN A 86 -4.42 -5.30 6.91
CA ASN A 86 -4.72 -6.07 5.69
C ASN A 86 -6.16 -5.88 5.21
N ASP A 87 -7.14 -5.77 6.13
CA ASP A 87 -8.54 -5.47 5.76
C ASP A 87 -8.67 -4.10 5.10
N VAL A 88 -7.94 -3.10 5.59
CA VAL A 88 -7.88 -1.76 4.99
C VAL A 88 -7.16 -1.80 3.64
N LEU A 89 -6.02 -2.50 3.55
CA LEU A 89 -5.28 -2.67 2.29
C LEU A 89 -6.14 -3.33 1.22
N LEU A 90 -6.95 -4.33 1.57
CA LEU A 90 -7.84 -4.99 0.62
C LEU A 90 -8.94 -4.06 0.07
N GLN A 91 -9.38 -3.07 0.86
CA GLN A 91 -10.30 -2.04 0.39
C GLN A 91 -9.60 -1.06 -0.56
N ILE A 92 -8.40 -0.62 -0.19
CA ILE A 92 -7.57 0.27 -1.00
C ILE A 92 -7.25 -0.37 -2.37
N ASP A 93 -6.79 -1.63 -2.39
CA ASP A 93 -6.46 -2.36 -3.62
C ASP A 93 -7.66 -2.40 -4.59
N LYS A 94 -8.86 -2.69 -4.07
CA LYS A 94 -10.09 -2.70 -4.88
C LYS A 94 -10.41 -1.33 -5.48
N ASP A 95 -10.25 -0.27 -4.69
CA ASP A 95 -10.57 1.09 -5.14
C ASP A 95 -9.53 1.60 -6.15
N VAL A 96 -8.23 1.36 -5.90
CA VAL A 96 -7.15 1.70 -6.83
C VAL A 96 -7.35 1.02 -8.18
N ARG A 97 -7.68 -0.29 -8.18
CA ARG A 97 -7.98 -1.05 -9.40
C ARG A 97 -9.22 -0.54 -10.14
N ARG A 98 -10.23 -0.03 -9.42
CA ARG A 98 -11.47 0.47 -10.03
C ARG A 98 -11.31 1.87 -10.64
N LEU A 99 -10.50 2.74 -10.04
CA LEU A 99 -10.51 4.16 -10.39
C LEU A 99 -9.73 4.48 -11.67
N CYS A 100 -8.79 3.63 -12.07
CA CYS A 100 -7.98 3.86 -13.26
C CYS A 100 -7.61 2.56 -14.03
N PRO A 101 -8.59 1.74 -14.48
CA PRO A 101 -8.32 0.53 -15.26
C PRO A 101 -7.67 0.83 -16.63
N ASP A 102 -8.11 1.90 -17.30
CA ASP A 102 -7.77 2.17 -18.70
C ASP A 102 -6.58 3.14 -18.91
N ILE A 103 -5.97 3.63 -17.83
CA ILE A 103 -4.89 4.62 -17.91
C ILE A 103 -3.54 3.90 -17.76
N SER A 104 -2.80 3.77 -18.87
CA SER A 104 -1.51 3.07 -18.92
C SER A 104 -0.47 3.60 -17.94
N PHE A 105 -0.53 4.90 -17.61
CA PHE A 105 0.37 5.54 -16.64
C PHE A 105 0.41 4.77 -15.31
N PHE A 106 -0.72 4.28 -14.81
CA PHE A 106 -0.73 3.59 -13.51
C PHE A 106 0.01 2.26 -13.53
N GLN A 107 0.09 1.60 -14.69
CA GLN A 107 0.80 0.33 -14.86
C GLN A 107 2.30 0.50 -15.14
N GLN A 108 2.75 1.73 -15.43
CA GLN A 108 4.16 2.01 -15.68
C GLN A 108 4.97 2.03 -14.39
N ALA A 109 6.24 1.67 -14.52
CA ALA A 109 7.21 1.81 -13.44
C ALA A 109 7.40 3.29 -13.10
N THR A 110 7.36 3.62 -11.82
CA THR A 110 7.71 4.94 -11.33
C THR A 110 9.22 5.17 -11.40
N ASP A 111 9.64 6.38 -11.72
CA ASP A 111 11.06 6.79 -11.64
C ASP A 111 11.58 6.87 -10.19
N HIS A 112 10.70 6.75 -9.20
CA HIS A 112 11.00 6.92 -7.78
C HIS A 112 10.45 5.77 -6.93
N PRO A 113 10.92 4.52 -7.15
CA PRO A 113 10.43 3.37 -6.41
C PRO A 113 10.81 3.47 -4.93
N CYS A 114 9.94 2.97 -4.05
CA CYS A 114 10.25 2.85 -2.64
C CYS A 114 11.20 1.66 -2.41
N GLU A 115 12.50 1.88 -2.55
CA GLU A 115 13.54 0.84 -2.40
C GLU A 115 13.33 -0.07 -1.19
N ARG A 116 12.93 0.49 -0.03
CA ARG A 116 12.67 -0.29 1.19
C ARG A 116 11.61 -1.38 1.00
N LEU A 117 10.54 -1.11 0.26
CA LEU A 117 9.46 -2.08 0.06
C LEU A 117 9.72 -2.98 -1.13
N VAL A 118 10.41 -2.48 -2.14
CA VAL A 118 10.56 -3.16 -3.42
C VAL A 118 11.81 -4.05 -3.46
N ASN A 119 12.82 -3.77 -2.63
CA ASN A 119 14.03 -4.57 -2.53
C ASN A 119 13.75 -5.88 -1.77
N ALA A 120 14.01 -7.02 -2.43
CA ALA A 120 13.91 -8.35 -1.85
C ALA A 120 14.69 -8.48 -0.52
N ASP A 121 15.86 -7.87 -0.47
CA ASP A 121 16.81 -7.93 0.66
C ASP A 121 16.37 -7.12 1.88
N SER A 122 15.39 -6.22 1.74
CA SER A 122 14.82 -5.54 2.90
C SER A 122 14.08 -6.52 3.83
N GLY A 123 13.71 -7.67 3.27
CA GLY A 123 12.82 -8.68 3.83
C GLY A 123 11.43 -8.14 4.18
N ILE A 124 11.14 -6.86 3.93
CA ILE A 124 9.85 -6.26 4.24
C ILE A 124 8.91 -6.69 3.15
N GLU A 125 7.80 -7.29 3.55
CA GLU A 125 6.79 -7.67 2.61
C GLU A 125 6.12 -6.41 2.04
N THR A 126 6.12 -6.28 0.70
CA THR A 126 5.38 -5.22 0.01
C THR A 126 3.90 -5.25 0.41
N LEU A 127 3.24 -4.09 0.40
CA LEU A 127 1.79 -4.00 0.63
C LEU A 127 1.00 -4.88 -0.36
N ARG A 128 1.42 -4.92 -1.63
CA ARG A 128 0.93 -5.88 -2.65
C ARG A 128 0.97 -7.33 -2.17
N LYS A 129 2.15 -7.86 -1.80
CA LYS A 129 2.30 -9.24 -1.30
C LYS A 129 1.38 -9.52 -0.09
N ARG A 130 1.21 -8.54 0.81
CA ARG A 130 0.24 -8.67 1.92
C ARG A 130 -1.19 -8.84 1.43
N VAL A 131 -1.61 -8.07 0.43
CA VAL A 131 -2.93 -8.21 -0.22
C VAL A 131 -3.06 -9.58 -0.86
N GLU A 132 -2.07 -10.02 -1.64
CA GLU A 132 -2.05 -11.34 -2.29
C GLU A 132 -2.17 -12.49 -1.28
N HIS A 133 -1.44 -12.44 -0.17
CA HIS A 133 -1.48 -13.46 0.89
C HIS A 133 -2.80 -13.45 1.67
N THR A 134 -3.44 -12.29 1.83
CA THR A 134 -4.74 -12.16 2.48
C THR A 134 -5.86 -12.79 1.64
N ILE A 135 -5.72 -12.79 0.31
CA ILE A 135 -6.66 -13.43 -0.60
C ILE A 135 -6.38 -14.95 -0.63
N LEU A 136 -6.91 -15.67 0.36
CA LEU A 136 -6.83 -17.13 0.42
C LEU A 136 -7.44 -17.79 -0.83
N LYS A 137 -6.69 -18.68 -1.47
CA LYS A 137 -7.20 -19.59 -2.51
C LYS A 137 -8.03 -20.68 -1.84
N ALA A 138 -9.34 -20.46 -1.71
CA ALA A 138 -10.25 -21.50 -1.27
C ALA A 138 -10.37 -22.59 -2.35
N ALA A 139 -10.19 -23.85 -1.94
CA ALA A 139 -10.46 -25.02 -2.76
C ALA A 139 -11.50 -25.88 -2.06
N ASN A 140 -12.46 -26.39 -2.82
CA ASN A 140 -13.43 -27.34 -2.29
C ASN A 140 -12.77 -28.72 -2.30
N VAL A 141 -12.73 -29.36 -1.14
CA VAL A 141 -12.21 -30.72 -1.00
C VAL A 141 -13.40 -31.68 -1.06
N GLY A 142 -13.49 -32.46 -2.14
CA GLY A 142 -14.46 -33.54 -2.29
C GLY A 142 -13.80 -34.90 -2.03
N LYS A 143 -14.53 -35.85 -1.45
CA LYS A 143 -14.12 -37.26 -1.40
C LYS A 143 -15.00 -38.07 -2.34
N ASN A 144 -14.40 -38.86 -3.24
CA ASN A 144 -15.17 -39.80 -4.03
C ASN A 144 -15.50 -41.07 -3.22
N ARG A 145 -16.39 -41.93 -3.75
CA ARG A 145 -16.83 -43.17 -3.08
C ARG A 145 -15.73 -44.19 -2.80
N LEU A 146 -14.53 -43.99 -3.36
CA LEU A 146 -13.34 -44.82 -3.13
C LEU A 146 -12.42 -44.22 -2.05
N GLY A 147 -12.83 -43.13 -1.40
CA GLY A 147 -12.03 -42.44 -0.39
C GLY A 147 -10.93 -41.55 -0.96
N ILE A 148 -10.86 -41.37 -2.29
CA ILE A 148 -9.88 -40.50 -2.93
C ILE A 148 -10.32 -39.05 -2.73
N THR A 149 -9.43 -38.25 -2.14
CA THR A 149 -9.60 -36.81 -1.96
C THR A 149 -9.29 -36.11 -3.28
N VAL A 150 -10.27 -35.37 -3.81
CA VAL A 150 -10.14 -34.54 -5.02
C VAL A 150 -10.29 -33.08 -4.63
N THR A 151 -9.31 -32.26 -4.97
CA THR A 151 -9.29 -30.83 -4.69
C THR A 151 -9.79 -30.06 -5.92
N ASN A 152 -10.97 -29.47 -5.83
CA ASN A 152 -11.52 -28.60 -6.87
C ASN A 152 -11.32 -27.13 -6.44
N SER A 153 -10.28 -26.51 -7.00
CA SER A 153 -9.98 -25.09 -6.79
C SER A 153 -10.97 -24.22 -7.55
N THR A 154 -12.08 -23.83 -6.92
CA THR A 154 -12.94 -22.77 -7.45
C THR A 154 -12.26 -21.43 -7.23
N ARG A 155 -11.59 -20.90 -8.26
CA ARG A 155 -11.22 -19.47 -8.26
C ARG A 155 -12.53 -18.70 -8.12
N ARG A 156 -12.76 -18.01 -6.99
CA ARG A 156 -13.72 -16.90 -6.97
C ARG A 156 -13.23 -15.93 -8.05
N LYS A 157 -13.96 -15.85 -9.16
CA LYS A 157 -13.76 -14.81 -10.17
C LYS A 157 -14.21 -13.49 -9.54
N PHE A 158 -13.38 -12.92 -8.68
CA PHE A 158 -13.25 -11.47 -8.71
C PHE A 158 -12.65 -11.15 -10.08
N ALA A 159 -13.20 -10.16 -10.76
CA ALA A 159 -12.60 -9.65 -11.99
C ALA A 159 -11.21 -9.12 -11.63
N VAL A 160 -10.23 -10.00 -11.64
CA VAL A 160 -8.82 -9.67 -11.75
C VAL A 160 -8.68 -9.19 -13.18
N GLU A 161 -8.96 -7.91 -13.43
CA GLU A 161 -8.25 -7.23 -14.48
C GLU A 161 -6.77 -7.33 -14.07
N GLU A 162 -6.06 -8.16 -14.82
CA GLU A 162 -4.73 -8.66 -14.53
C GLU A 162 -3.74 -7.52 -14.75
N TYR A 163 -3.61 -6.63 -13.75
CA TYR A 163 -2.49 -5.69 -13.70
C TYR A 163 -1.21 -6.52 -13.64
N GLU A 164 -0.41 -6.44 -14.70
CA GLU A 164 0.84 -7.18 -14.77
C GLU A 164 1.77 -6.76 -13.63
N THR A 165 2.40 -7.75 -13.01
CA THR A 165 3.37 -7.51 -11.95
C THR A 165 4.68 -7.06 -12.58
N LEU A 166 5.14 -5.85 -12.21
CA LEU A 166 6.45 -5.40 -12.62
C LEU A 166 7.56 -6.28 -12.01
N PRO A 167 8.75 -6.35 -12.62
CA PRO A 167 9.89 -7.07 -12.09
C PRO A 167 10.29 -6.59 -10.69
N GLU A 168 10.98 -7.46 -9.96
CA GLU A 168 11.55 -7.12 -8.64
C GLU A 168 12.48 -5.91 -8.74
N GLY A 169 12.42 -5.01 -7.75
CA GLY A 169 13.11 -3.71 -7.79
C GLY A 169 12.31 -2.56 -8.43
N GLN A 170 11.17 -2.83 -9.09
CA GLN A 170 10.29 -1.79 -9.65
C GLN A 170 8.98 -1.64 -8.87
N GLU A 171 8.44 -0.43 -8.84
CA GLU A 171 7.14 -0.11 -8.23
C GLU A 171 6.26 0.53 -9.30
N ALA A 172 5.05 0.02 -9.48
CA ALA A 172 4.09 0.62 -10.40
C ALA A 172 3.48 1.88 -9.77
N HIS A 173 3.05 2.84 -10.60
CA HIS A 173 2.38 4.04 -10.11
C HIS A 173 1.13 3.73 -9.27
N TRP A 174 0.38 2.66 -9.57
CA TRP A 174 -0.75 2.24 -8.75
C TRP A 174 -0.33 1.77 -7.34
N GLU A 175 0.84 1.15 -7.19
CA GLU A 175 1.39 0.74 -5.88
C GLU A 175 1.79 1.95 -5.05
N VAL A 176 2.32 2.99 -5.70
CA VAL A 176 2.59 4.28 -5.04
C VAL A 176 1.31 4.86 -4.46
N VAL A 177 0.20 4.81 -5.21
CA VAL A 177 -1.12 5.27 -4.73
C VAL A 177 -1.59 4.42 -3.56
N GLU A 178 -1.55 3.09 -3.68
CA GLU A 178 -1.89 2.17 -2.60
C GLU A 178 -1.15 2.52 -1.30
N ARG A 179 0.17 2.69 -1.40
CA ARG A 179 1.03 3.04 -0.27
C ARG A 179 0.67 4.37 0.36
N VAL A 180 0.44 5.41 -0.44
CA VAL A 180 0.09 6.73 0.10
C VAL A 180 -1.29 6.71 0.76
N LEU A 181 -2.27 6.02 0.17
CA LEU A 181 -3.61 5.85 0.75
C LEU A 181 -3.55 5.07 2.08
N PHE A 182 -2.72 4.03 2.14
CA PHE A 182 -2.52 3.27 3.37
C PHE A 182 -1.94 4.15 4.48
N LEU A 183 -0.87 4.91 4.20
CA LEU A 183 -0.27 5.83 5.18
C LEU A 183 -1.27 6.88 5.65
N TYR A 184 -2.06 7.43 4.73
CA TYR A 184 -3.11 8.38 5.08
C TYR A 184 -4.14 7.77 6.05
N ALA A 185 -4.60 6.54 5.79
CA ALA A 185 -5.54 5.85 6.67
C ALA A 185 -4.95 5.61 8.06
N LYS A 186 -3.67 5.23 8.14
CA LYS A 186 -2.95 5.02 9.41
C LYS A 186 -2.78 6.32 10.22
N LEU A 187 -2.52 7.43 9.54
CA LEU A 187 -2.39 8.76 10.18
C LEU A 187 -3.72 9.36 10.63
N ASN A 188 -4.84 8.89 10.08
CA ASN A 188 -6.17 9.44 10.33
C ASN A 188 -7.15 8.35 10.84
N PRO A 189 -6.88 7.70 11.98
CA PRO A 189 -7.68 6.57 12.46
C PRO A 189 -9.13 6.94 12.75
N GLY A 190 -9.41 8.20 13.12
CA GLY A 190 -10.77 8.70 13.35
C GLY A 190 -11.59 8.96 12.08
N GLN A 191 -10.93 9.06 10.92
CA GLN A 191 -11.62 9.17 9.63
C GLN A 191 -11.77 7.82 8.95
N GLY A 192 -10.82 6.91 9.19
CA GLY A 192 -10.74 5.63 8.50
C GLY A 192 -10.52 5.78 7.00
N TYR A 193 -10.35 4.67 6.31
CA TYR A 193 -10.43 4.66 4.84
C TYR A 193 -11.91 4.63 4.44
N VAL A 194 -12.41 5.69 3.82
CA VAL A 194 -13.80 5.77 3.33
C VAL A 194 -13.79 5.81 1.80
N GLN A 195 -14.36 4.76 1.22
CA GLN A 195 -14.34 4.23 -0.16
C GLN A 195 -14.53 5.20 -1.36
N VAL A 196 -14.55 6.52 -1.20
CA VAL A 196 -14.96 7.42 -2.29
C VAL A 196 -14.21 8.76 -2.34
N ARG A 197 -13.53 9.19 -1.26
CA ARG A 197 -13.07 10.59 -1.20
C ARG A 197 -11.63 10.87 -1.62
N LEU A 198 -10.71 9.93 -1.49
CA LEU A 198 -9.29 10.25 -1.65
C LEU A 198 -8.77 10.16 -3.09
N VAL A 199 -9.34 9.30 -3.92
CA VAL A 199 -8.70 8.98 -5.20
C VAL A 199 -8.82 10.11 -6.22
N CYS A 200 -9.92 10.87 -6.21
CA CYS A 200 -10.03 12.08 -7.03
C CYS A 200 -8.99 13.15 -6.67
N LEU A 201 -8.56 13.22 -5.40
CA LEU A 201 -7.54 14.17 -4.94
C LEU A 201 -6.14 13.77 -5.45
N PHE A 202 -5.86 12.48 -5.52
CA PHE A 202 -4.58 11.93 -5.99
C PHE A 202 -4.44 11.97 -7.52
N VAL A 203 -5.53 11.74 -8.27
CA VAL A 203 -5.54 11.91 -9.74
C VAL A 203 -5.20 13.35 -10.15
N CYS A 204 -5.47 14.34 -9.29
CA CYS A 204 -5.09 15.74 -9.56
C CYS A 204 -3.63 16.07 -9.21
N LEU A 205 -2.94 15.20 -8.47
CA LEU A 205 -1.60 15.44 -7.92
C LEU A 205 -0.50 14.60 -8.56
N LEU A 206 -0.86 13.53 -9.28
CA LEU A 206 0.06 12.80 -10.12
C LEU A 206 0.26 13.58 -11.43
N PRO A 207 1.51 13.88 -11.82
CA PRO A 207 1.85 14.65 -13.01
C PRO A 207 1.47 13.94 -14.31
#